data_AF-A0A183HKJ1-F1
#
_entry.id   AF-A0A183HKJ1-F1
#
_cell.length_a   1.000
_cell.length_b   1.000
_cell.length_c   1.000
_cell.angle_alpha   90.00
_cell.angle_beta   90.00
_cell.angle_gamma   90.00
#
_symmetry.space_group_name_H-M   'P 1'
#
loop_
_entity.id
_entity.type
_entity.pdbx_description
1 polymer ?
#
loop_
_entity_poly.entity_id
_entity_poly.type
_entity_poly.pdbx_seq_one_letter_code
_entity_poly.pdbx_strand_id
1 'polypeptide(L)'
;MHTVVPLPECPHLVEIRELPAEGVNASASCSECHSNEEQWVCLTCYSVNCGRYIAGHAMHHQMHTGHSMALSLTDLSVWCYPCESYVHNEILIPAKNAAHQSKFGIPIPEQGRSESENPGTS
;
A
#
# COMPACT_ATOMS: atom_id res chain seq x y z
N MET A 1 3.85 -18.82 16.33
CA MET A 1 3.49 -18.12 15.09
C MET A 1 2.80 -16.83 15.50
N HIS A 2 3.54 -15.71 15.57
CA HIS A 2 2.96 -14.44 15.98
C HIS A 2 2.30 -13.81 14.76
N THR A 3 0.98 -13.62 14.82
CA THR A 3 0.24 -12.86 13.82
C THR A 3 0.65 -11.40 13.96
N VAL A 4 1.25 -10.82 12.90
CA VAL A 4 1.51 -9.38 12.87
C VAL A 4 0.17 -8.69 12.62
N VAL A 5 -0.33 -7.95 13.60
CA VAL A 5 -1.55 -7.16 13.48
C VAL A 5 -1.14 -5.78 12.93
N PRO A 6 -1.63 -5.35 11.75
CA PRO A 6 -1.34 -4.02 11.23
C PRO A 6 -1.85 -2.93 12.17
N LEU A 7 -1.10 -1.83 12.29
CA LEU A 7 -1.55 -0.65 13.00
C LEU A 7 -2.77 -0.04 12.27
N PRO A 8 -3.87 0.28 12.97
CA PRO A 8 -5.02 0.94 12.37
C PRO A 8 -4.73 2.42 12.03
N GLU A 9 -3.78 3.03 12.74
CA GLU A 9 -3.37 4.43 12.58
C GLU A 9 -1.86 4.58 12.78
N CYS A 10 -1.27 5.57 12.13
CA CYS A 10 0.07 6.06 12.42
C CYS A 10 0.16 7.55 12.07
N PRO A 11 1.08 8.33 12.67
CA PRO A 11 1.18 9.77 12.41
C PRO A 11 1.57 10.10 10.96
N HIS A 12 2.05 9.12 10.20
CA HIS A 12 2.50 9.30 8.82
C HIS A 12 1.37 9.14 7.78
N LEU A 13 0.15 8.78 8.19
CA LEU A 13 -1.02 8.73 7.29
C LEU A 13 -1.27 10.06 6.56
N VAL A 14 -0.83 11.18 7.16
CA VAL A 14 -0.91 12.52 6.55
C VAL A 14 -0.06 12.69 5.29
N GLU A 15 0.90 11.80 5.03
CA GLU A 15 1.77 11.83 3.84
C GLU A 15 1.18 11.11 2.63
N ILE A 16 0.09 10.35 2.82
CA ILE A 16 -0.60 9.65 1.74
C ILE A 16 -1.17 10.67 0.77
N ARG A 17 -0.88 10.49 -0.52
CA ARG A 17 -1.37 11.35 -1.59
C ARG A 17 -2.51 10.70 -2.36
N GLU A 18 -3.23 11.52 -3.11
CA GLU A 18 -4.26 11.04 -4.03
C GLU A 18 -3.65 10.15 -5.10
N LEU A 19 -4.43 9.16 -5.53
CA LEU A 19 -4.05 8.25 -6.60
C LEU A 19 -3.81 9.06 -7.90
N PRO A 20 -2.68 8.86 -8.60
CA PRO A 20 -2.45 9.51 -9.88
C PRO A 20 -3.44 8.98 -10.92
N ALA A 21 -3.67 9.74 -12.00
CA ALA A 21 -4.70 9.41 -13.00
C ALA A 21 -4.43 8.05 -13.69
N GLU A 22 -3.16 7.67 -13.84
CA GLU A 22 -2.70 6.39 -14.36
C GLU A 22 -2.90 5.21 -13.39
N GLY A 23 -3.22 5.47 -12.12
CA GLY A 23 -3.42 4.45 -11.10
C GLY A 23 -2.12 3.81 -10.61
N VAL A 24 -2.19 2.53 -10.23
CA VAL A 24 -1.02 1.71 -9.84
C VAL A 24 -0.85 0.59 -10.86
N ASN A 25 0.36 0.43 -11.41
CA ASN A 25 0.71 -0.70 -12.25
C ASN A 25 1.32 -1.83 -11.41
N ALA A 26 0.57 -2.90 -11.18
CA ALA A 26 1.01 -4.07 -10.41
C ALA A 26 2.14 -4.88 -11.08
N SER A 27 2.41 -4.64 -12.37
CA SER A 27 3.49 -5.28 -13.14
C SER A 27 4.68 -4.36 -13.39
N ALA A 28 4.74 -3.20 -12.73
CA ALA A 28 5.88 -2.30 -12.84
C ALA A 28 7.17 -2.97 -12.34
N SER A 29 8.31 -2.54 -12.89
CA SER A 29 9.65 -2.94 -12.44
C SER A 29 10.23 -1.91 -11.47
N CYS A 30 11.26 -2.28 -10.71
CA CYS A 30 12.02 -1.32 -9.91
C CYS A 30 12.67 -0.25 -10.81
N SER A 31 12.49 1.03 -10.47
CA SER A 31 13.05 2.15 -11.24
C SER A 31 14.58 2.22 -11.25
N GLU A 32 15.24 1.58 -10.29
CA GLU A 32 16.71 1.59 -10.16
C GLU A 32 17.36 0.36 -10.81
N CYS A 33 16.96 -0.85 -10.42
CA CYS A 33 17.59 -2.09 -10.88
C CYS A 33 16.77 -2.91 -11.86
N HIS A 34 15.57 -2.46 -12.24
CA HIS A 34 14.68 -3.13 -13.20
C HIS A 34 14.25 -4.55 -12.81
N SER A 35 14.43 -4.95 -11.54
CA SER A 35 13.85 -6.20 -11.03
C SER A 35 12.32 -6.17 -11.12
N ASN A 36 11.74 -7.34 -11.42
CA ASN A 36 10.30 -7.62 -11.41
C ASN A 36 9.86 -8.44 -10.19
N GLU A 37 10.72 -8.54 -9.18
CA GLU A 37 10.45 -9.24 -7.92
C GLU A 37 10.32 -8.27 -6.74
N GLU A 38 9.35 -8.51 -5.86
CA GLU A 38 9.09 -7.76 -4.63
C GLU A 38 9.00 -6.24 -4.82
N GLN A 39 8.15 -5.75 -5.72
CA GLN A 39 7.97 -4.31 -5.91
C GLN A 39 7.14 -3.67 -4.81
N TRP A 40 7.56 -2.47 -4.42
CA TRP A 40 6.88 -1.59 -3.50
C TRP A 40 6.66 -0.24 -4.18
N VAL A 41 5.41 0.25 -4.18
CA VAL A 41 5.07 1.57 -4.69
C VAL A 41 4.97 2.56 -3.53
N CYS A 42 5.71 3.66 -3.60
CA CYS A 42 5.65 4.73 -2.60
C CYS A 42 4.26 5.39 -2.61
N LEU A 43 3.64 5.59 -1.45
CA LEU A 43 2.30 6.18 -1.37
C LEU A 43 2.27 7.71 -1.30
N THR A 44 3.43 8.35 -1.40
CA THR A 44 3.58 9.81 -1.48
C THR A 44 3.88 10.27 -2.91
N CYS A 45 4.71 9.54 -3.65
CA CYS A 45 5.14 9.94 -5.00
C CYS A 45 5.01 8.85 -6.07
N TYR A 46 4.45 7.69 -5.73
CA TYR A 46 4.15 6.59 -6.66
C TYR A 46 5.36 6.01 -7.43
N SER A 47 6.59 6.28 -6.99
CA SER A 47 7.80 5.60 -7.49
C SER A 47 7.79 4.12 -7.09
N VAL A 48 8.20 3.24 -8.00
CA VAL A 48 8.22 1.78 -7.79
C VAL A 48 9.65 1.31 -7.57
N ASN A 49 9.91 0.67 -6.43
CA ASN A 49 11.24 0.20 -6.05
C ASN A 49 11.20 -1.21 -5.47
N CYS A 50 12.29 -1.97 -5.61
CA CYS A 50 12.34 -3.33 -5.09
C CYS A 50 12.52 -3.38 -3.57
N GLY A 51 12.03 -4.48 -2.98
CA GLY A 51 12.08 -4.77 -1.56
C GLY A 51 13.49 -5.07 -1.05
N ARG A 52 13.59 -5.19 0.28
CA ARG A 52 14.86 -5.42 1.00
C ARG A 52 15.53 -6.75 0.68
N TYR A 53 14.79 -7.77 0.25
CA TYR A 53 15.37 -9.07 -0.10
C TYR A 53 15.92 -9.12 -1.53
N ILE A 54 15.70 -8.07 -2.33
CA ILE A 54 16.31 -7.88 -3.64
C ILE A 54 17.53 -6.96 -3.52
N ALA A 55 17.32 -5.64 -3.57
CA ALA A 55 18.40 -4.64 -3.46
C ALA A 55 18.04 -3.48 -2.51
N GLY A 56 16.86 -3.48 -1.89
CA GLY A 56 16.46 -2.50 -0.89
C GLY A 56 16.17 -1.10 -1.41
N HIS A 57 15.93 -0.91 -2.71
CA HIS A 57 15.70 0.41 -3.29
C HIS A 57 14.48 1.12 -2.70
N ALA A 58 13.47 0.40 -2.22
CA ALA A 58 12.32 1.03 -1.56
C ALA A 58 12.71 1.67 -0.21
N MET A 59 13.64 1.03 0.53
CA MET A 59 14.20 1.59 1.76
C MET A 59 15.14 2.75 1.45
N HIS A 60 16.01 2.62 0.44
CA HIS A 60 16.88 3.73 0.02
C HIS A 60 16.05 4.95 -0.43
N HIS A 61 14.97 4.71 -1.16
CA HIS A 61 14.02 5.75 -1.56
C HIS A 61 13.43 6.49 -0.36
N GLN A 62 12.98 5.76 0.67
CA GLN A 62 12.52 6.38 1.91
C GLN A 62 13.63 7.20 2.57
N MET A 63 14.85 6.68 2.66
CA MET A 63 15.96 7.38 3.32
C MET A 63 16.34 8.69 2.60
N HIS A 64 16.24 8.71 1.27
CA HIS A 64 16.57 9.88 0.46
C HIS A 64 15.45 10.93 0.41
N THR A 65 14.19 10.50 0.43
CA THR A 65 13.03 11.39 0.21
C THR A 65 12.26 11.73 1.48
N GLY A 66 12.38 10.89 2.52
CA GLY A 66 11.56 10.96 3.73
C GLY A 66 10.15 10.40 3.56
N HIS A 67 9.77 9.85 2.41
CA HIS A 67 8.41 9.32 2.20
C HIS A 67 8.17 8.06 3.03
N SER A 68 7.21 8.12 3.97
CA SER A 68 7.14 7.17 5.08
C SER A 68 6.59 5.79 4.71
N MET A 69 5.76 5.67 3.67
CA MET A 69 5.01 4.45 3.39
C MET A 69 5.11 3.97 1.95
N ALA A 70 5.09 2.64 1.80
CA ALA A 70 5.00 1.98 0.52
C ALA A 70 4.02 0.79 0.57
N LEU A 71 3.32 0.56 -0.53
CA LEU A 71 2.42 -0.56 -0.78
C LEU A 71 3.17 -1.66 -1.53
N SER A 72 3.17 -2.88 -0.99
CA SER A 72 3.68 -4.09 -1.64
C SER A 72 2.78 -4.48 -2.81
N LEU A 73 3.36 -4.64 -4.00
CA LEU A 73 2.65 -5.19 -5.17
C LEU A 73 2.56 -6.72 -5.12
N THR A 74 3.25 -7.38 -4.18
CA THR A 74 3.19 -8.84 -3.97
C THR A 74 1.91 -9.25 -3.25
N ASP A 75 1.57 -8.59 -2.14
CA ASP A 75 0.49 -9.00 -1.24
C ASP A 75 -0.45 -7.86 -0.82
N LEU A 76 -0.25 -6.65 -1.37
CA LEU A 76 -1.05 -5.46 -1.09
C LEU A 76 -1.00 -4.99 0.38
N SER A 77 -0.01 -5.46 1.14
CA SER A 77 0.30 -4.92 2.45
C SER A 77 0.97 -3.54 2.35
N VAL A 78 0.74 -2.67 3.33
CA VAL A 78 1.38 -1.34 3.39
C VAL A 78 2.34 -1.34 4.56
N TRP A 79 3.59 -0.96 4.29
CA TRP A 79 4.64 -0.83 5.30
C TRP A 79 4.91 0.64 5.58
N CYS A 80 4.98 1.01 6.85
CA CYS A 80 5.45 2.31 7.31
C CYS A 80 6.87 2.15 7.84
N TYR A 81 7.84 2.77 7.16
CA TYR A 81 9.25 2.65 7.52
C TYR A 81 9.56 3.23 8.91
N PRO A 82 9.11 4.46 9.28
CA PRO A 82 9.42 5.01 10.61
C PRO A 82 8.73 4.26 11.76
N CYS A 83 7.58 3.63 11.52
CA CYS A 83 6.87 2.85 12.53
C CYS A 83 7.33 1.39 12.62
N GLU A 84 8.17 0.95 11.68
CA GLU A 84 8.60 -0.45 11.52
C GLU A 84 7.43 -1.45 11.62
N SER A 85 6.30 -1.10 11.00
CA SER A 85 5.06 -1.87 11.11
C SER A 85 4.21 -1.79 9.86
N TYR A 86 3.39 -2.82 9.66
CA TYR A 86 2.32 -2.78 8.67
C TYR A 86 1.21 -1.85 9.13
N VAL A 87 0.57 -1.18 8.17
CA VAL A 87 -0.54 -0.26 8.43
C VAL A 87 -1.76 -0.66 7.61
N HIS A 88 -2.92 -0.64 8.24
CA HIS A 88 -4.21 -0.81 7.57
C HIS A 88 -5.16 0.29 8.02
N ASN A 89 -5.55 1.17 7.10
CA ASN A 89 -6.45 2.28 7.35
C ASN A 89 -7.28 2.56 6.09
N GLU A 90 -8.46 3.14 6.24
CA GLU A 90 -9.37 3.46 5.14
C GLU A 90 -8.74 4.36 4.08
N ILE A 91 -7.85 5.29 4.47
CA ILE A 91 -7.14 6.17 3.54
C ILE A 91 -6.24 5.39 2.55
N LEU A 92 -5.87 4.15 2.88
CA LEU A 92 -5.04 3.28 2.04
C LEU A 92 -5.88 2.46 1.04
N ILE A 93 -7.21 2.41 1.21
CA ILE A 93 -8.11 1.60 0.37
C ILE A 93 -8.03 2.00 -1.11
N PRO A 94 -8.03 3.30 -1.50
CA PRO A 94 -7.93 3.66 -2.92
C PRO A 94 -6.68 3.10 -3.61
N ALA A 95 -5.51 3.21 -2.98
CA ALA A 95 -4.25 2.68 -3.52
C ALA A 95 -4.25 1.15 -3.56
N LYS A 96 -4.75 0.49 -2.50
CA LYS A 96 -4.91 -0.98 -2.47
C LYS A 96 -5.87 -1.48 -3.54
N ASN A 97 -7.00 -0.80 -3.73
CA ASN A 97 -7.99 -1.12 -4.76
C ASN A 97 -7.40 -0.97 -6.17
N ALA A 98 -6.70 0.12 -6.44
CA ALA A 98 -6.03 0.33 -7.72
C ALA A 98 -5.01 -0.77 -8.02
N ALA A 99 -4.18 -1.13 -7.03
CA ALA A 99 -3.22 -2.22 -7.17
C ALA A 99 -3.90 -3.59 -7.34
N HIS A 100 -4.97 -3.88 -6.60
CA HIS A 100 -5.74 -5.11 -6.73
C HIS A 100 -6.40 -5.23 -8.12
N GLN A 101 -7.00 -4.15 -8.60
CA GLN A 101 -7.60 -4.09 -9.93
C GLN A 101 -6.56 -4.29 -11.03
N SER A 102 -5.40 -3.64 -10.92
CA SER A 102 -4.30 -3.85 -11.85
C SER A 102 -3.78 -5.30 -11.80
N LYS A 103 -3.70 -5.91 -10.63
CA LYS A 103 -3.13 -7.25 -10.43
C LYS A 103 -4.07 -8.39 -10.84
N PHE A 104 -5.37 -8.25 -10.54
CA PHE A 104 -6.35 -9.34 -10.65
C PHE A 104 -7.50 -9.04 -11.62
N GLY A 105 -7.58 -7.83 -12.17
CA GLY A 105 -8.65 -7.41 -13.08
C GLY A 105 -9.98 -7.07 -12.39
N ILE A 106 -10.02 -7.07 -11.05
CA ILE A 106 -11.22 -6.79 -10.24
C ILE A 106 -10.88 -5.90 -9.04
N PRO A 107 -11.81 -5.06 -8.53
CA PRO A 107 -11.57 -4.30 -7.30
C PRO A 107 -11.47 -5.23 -6.08
N ILE A 108 -10.96 -4.72 -4.94
CA ILE A 108 -11.02 -5.48 -3.69
C ILE A 108 -12.49 -5.71 -3.33
N PRO A 109 -12.90 -6.95 -3.01
CA PRO A 109 -14.26 -7.21 -2.54
C PRO A 109 -14.54 -6.36 -1.30
N GLU A 110 -15.68 -5.66 -1.28
CA GLU A 110 -16.12 -4.92 -0.09
C GLU A 110 -16.16 -5.90 1.10
N GLN A 111 -15.22 -5.76 2.03
CA GLN A 111 -15.25 -6.53 3.26
C GLN A 111 -16.49 -6.11 4.01
N GLY A 112 -17.37 -7.08 4.29
CA GLY A 112 -18.75 -6.89 4.70
C GLY A 112 -18.96 -5.70 5.61
N ARG A 113 -19.63 -4.67 5.09
CA ARG A 113 -20.40 -3.74 5.89
C ARG A 113 -21.36 -4.62 6.71
N SER A 114 -21.15 -4.72 8.02
CA SER A 114 -22.14 -5.33 8.88
C SER A 114 -23.47 -4.61 8.63
N GLU A 115 -24.48 -5.35 8.18
CA GLU A 115 -25.87 -4.95 8.29
C GLU A 115 -26.20 -4.84 9.79
N SER A 116 -25.83 -3.72 10.39
CA SER A 116 -26.31 -3.36 11.72
C SER A 116 -26.45 -1.84 11.75
N GLU A 117 -27.70 -1.45 11.99
CA GLU A 117 -28.22 -0.09 12.22
C GLU A 117 -28.67 0.61 10.92
N ASN A 118 -29.97 0.67 10.63
CA ASN A 118 -30.93 1.37 11.48
C ASN A 118 -32.39 0.83 11.43
N PRO A 119 -33.19 1.17 12.46
CA PRO A 119 -34.38 0.49 12.91
C PRO A 119 -35.61 0.83 12.08
N GLY A 120 -36.65 0.01 12.23
CA GLY A 120 -37.93 0.20 11.58
C GLY A 120 -38.53 1.59 11.74
N THR A 121 -39.21 2.02 10.69
CA THR A 121 -40.33 2.95 10.80
C THR A 121 -41.54 2.30 10.16
N SER A 122 -42.55 2.22 11.00
CA SER A 122 -43.98 1.94 10.85
C SER A 122 -44.61 2.12 9.47
#